data_AF-A0A495ZDV1-F1
#
_entry.id   AF-A0A495ZDV1-F1
#
_cell.length_a   1.000
_cell.length_b   1.000
_cell.length_c   1.000
_cell.angle_alpha   90.00
_cell.angle_beta   90.00
_cell.angle_gamma   90.00
#
_symmetry.space_group_name_H-M   'P 1'
#
loop_
_entity.id
_entity.type
_entity.pdbx_description
1 polymer ?
#
loop_
_entity_poly.entity_id
_entity_poly.type
_entity_poly.pdbx_seq_one_letter_code
_entity_poly.pdbx_strand_id
1 'polypeptide(L)'
;MWQFRLLKQIRRTIMKSNLWIFLILLSAVCLFSTEKMTTAQELIPDTTAEQVPLTEESEKAKQVYTQLMHAIYLQSVGEDLGAAKRIYDALVKQVPDSAYVWYKRGQLLFYPMEDIRGAEEDTLEALKLNPSHVPANWQLAQILLRRASHAGGRNVMEALKTAKKVIELDPNHLGAHQMLANLGYRLRDYATAETSYKALTRILPFEPEFHRYLGNIYRRTNKPQAAIDAYQRVVKIKPDDLEALRTLGELYLNTGQFAEEPQTFKQILALAPQDVIGNFGLGLAFQELAQRALMSEDGESQDDLGDSQTLIQDAEKYLGRTIFFSKDFINNPQNNAQRAYYKDIVIKAQYALANVYLLFEKLEKAEETFAELLADNPEHIGAIYGIAAVYQTMGAFEKAEKYLRQTLAIEPAHEYALNALGYLYAEQGTNLDEAEALIKRALQRSPTNGAFLDSLGWVFFKQGRFTESVTTLENANQQMPDNVEILMHLGDAYLKNGEPEKARGVWQQAQTIEPDNDEIQERLKQ
;
A
#
# COMPACT_ATOMS: atom_id res chain seq x y z
N MET A 1 32.05 -24.10 -26.91
CA MET A 1 31.08 -23.03 -27.28
C MET A 1 30.76 -22.04 -26.14
N TRP A 2 30.90 -22.42 -24.86
CA TRP A 2 30.63 -21.52 -23.72
C TRP A 2 31.75 -20.49 -23.45
N GLN A 3 33.02 -20.88 -23.59
CA GLN A 3 34.16 -19.96 -23.41
C GLN A 3 34.24 -18.84 -24.46
N PHE A 4 33.75 -19.07 -25.68
CA PHE A 4 33.70 -18.05 -26.75
C PHE A 4 32.61 -16.99 -26.53
N ARG A 5 31.54 -17.29 -25.78
CA ARG A 5 30.49 -16.32 -25.44
C ARG A 5 30.89 -15.42 -24.28
N LEU A 6 31.61 -15.96 -23.29
CA LEU A 6 32.16 -15.19 -22.16
C LEU A 6 33.21 -14.16 -22.61
N LEU A 7 34.12 -14.55 -23.52
CA LEU A 7 35.12 -13.66 -24.12
C LEU A 7 34.51 -12.53 -24.96
N LYS A 8 33.37 -12.77 -25.63
CA LYS A 8 32.66 -11.76 -26.43
C LYS A 8 31.89 -10.75 -25.58
N GLN A 9 31.50 -11.15 -24.35
CA GLN A 9 30.80 -10.31 -23.39
C GLN A 9 31.77 -9.43 -22.60
N ILE A 10 32.94 -9.98 -22.20
CA ILE A 10 34.04 -9.23 -21.59
C ILE A 10 34.58 -8.15 -22.55
N ARG A 11 34.74 -8.47 -23.85
CA ARG A 11 35.20 -7.53 -24.89
C ARG A 11 34.21 -6.38 -25.16
N ARG A 12 32.91 -6.57 -24.90
CA ARG A 12 31.88 -5.52 -25.02
C ARG A 12 31.81 -4.61 -23.79
N THR A 13 32.11 -5.13 -22.60
CA THR A 13 32.17 -4.33 -21.36
C THR A 13 33.42 -3.45 -21.31
N ILE A 14 34.54 -3.93 -21.86
CA ILE A 14 35.81 -3.20 -21.96
C ILE A 14 35.76 -2.03 -22.96
N MET A 15 34.89 -2.06 -23.98
CA MET A 15 34.73 -0.95 -24.95
C MET A 15 33.82 0.19 -24.47
N LYS A 16 33.06 0.02 -23.39
CA LYS A 16 32.08 1.04 -22.90
C LYS A 16 32.53 1.82 -21.68
N SER A 17 33.60 1.39 -21.04
CA SER A 17 34.25 2.09 -19.95
C SER A 17 35.65 2.47 -20.45
N ASN A 18 36.17 3.63 -20.07
CA ASN A 18 37.56 4.05 -20.36
C ASN A 18 38.59 3.17 -19.61
N LEU A 19 38.40 1.85 -19.60
CA LEU A 19 39.19 0.83 -18.92
C LEU A 19 40.33 0.26 -19.78
N TRP A 20 40.46 0.66 -21.05
CA TRP A 20 41.59 0.26 -21.88
C TRP A 20 42.94 0.75 -21.32
N ILE A 21 42.95 1.92 -20.69
CA ILE A 21 44.14 2.45 -19.99
C ILE A 21 44.48 1.59 -18.76
N PHE A 22 43.48 1.03 -18.09
CA PHE A 22 43.66 0.13 -16.94
C PHE A 22 44.11 -1.28 -17.35
N LEU A 23 43.68 -1.78 -18.51
CA LEU A 23 44.11 -3.07 -19.07
C LEU A 23 45.55 -3.05 -19.60
N ILE A 24 46.02 -1.91 -20.13
CA ILE A 24 47.42 -1.71 -20.51
C ILE A 24 48.34 -1.68 -19.27
N LEU A 25 47.82 -1.22 -18.13
CA LEU A 25 48.54 -1.22 -16.85
C LEU A 25 48.44 -2.56 -16.09
N LEU A 26 47.35 -3.31 -16.21
CA LEU A 26 47.22 -4.65 -15.59
C LEU A 26 48.04 -5.72 -16.32
N SER A 27 48.22 -5.63 -17.65
CA SER A 27 49.11 -6.54 -18.37
C SER A 27 50.59 -6.32 -18.03
N ALA A 28 50.95 -5.16 -17.46
CA ALA A 28 52.31 -4.88 -16.98
C ALA A 28 52.58 -5.44 -15.56
N VAL A 29 51.54 -5.77 -14.77
CA VAL A 29 51.68 -6.20 -13.37
C VAL A 29 51.45 -7.71 -13.18
N CYS A 30 50.70 -8.38 -14.06
CA CYS A 30 50.38 -9.81 -13.91
C CYS A 30 51.39 -10.82 -14.53
N LEU A 31 52.56 -10.39 -15.00
CA LEU A 31 53.56 -11.29 -15.60
C LEU A 31 54.68 -11.77 -14.65
N PHE A 32 54.62 -11.45 -13.35
CA PHE A 32 55.64 -11.89 -12.37
C PHE A 32 55.05 -12.71 -11.22
N SER A 33 54.73 -13.98 -11.50
CA SER A 33 54.69 -15.11 -10.54
C SER A 33 54.30 -16.36 -11.34
N THR A 34 55.01 -17.48 -11.48
CA THR A 34 56.08 -18.13 -10.71
C THR A 34 56.76 -19.20 -11.60
N GLU A 35 58.09 -19.35 -11.47
CA GLU A 35 58.92 -20.55 -11.74
C GLU A 35 59.18 -21.07 -13.17
N LYS A 36 60.24 -20.58 -13.82
CA LYS A 36 61.62 -21.14 -13.75
C LYS A 36 62.54 -20.30 -14.63
N MET A 37 63.59 -19.77 -14.03
CA MET A 37 64.66 -19.03 -14.69
C MET A 37 65.39 -19.95 -15.67
N THR A 38 65.17 -19.76 -16.96
CA THR A 38 66.19 -19.79 -18.01
C THR A 38 65.61 -19.05 -19.21
N THR A 39 66.32 -17.99 -19.63
CA THR A 39 66.10 -17.15 -20.82
C THR A 39 64.73 -16.46 -20.94
N ALA A 40 64.44 -15.56 -19.99
CA ALA A 40 63.36 -14.56 -20.07
C ALA A 40 63.61 -13.44 -21.13
N GLN A 41 64.47 -13.68 -22.11
CA GLN A 41 64.93 -12.70 -23.09
C GLN A 41 64.19 -12.83 -24.45
N GLU A 42 63.44 -13.91 -24.66
CA GLU A 42 62.81 -14.22 -25.96
C GLU A 42 61.30 -13.90 -26.04
N LEU A 43 60.68 -13.48 -24.94
CA LEU A 43 59.25 -13.10 -24.87
C LEU A 43 59.02 -11.63 -24.52
N ILE A 44 60.09 -10.87 -24.31
CA ILE A 44 60.05 -9.41 -24.36
C ILE A 44 60.17 -9.08 -25.85
N PRO A 45 59.16 -8.49 -26.51
CA PRO A 45 59.38 -7.97 -27.85
C PRO A 45 60.60 -7.07 -27.77
N ASP A 46 61.59 -7.30 -28.64
CA ASP A 46 62.84 -6.55 -28.66
C ASP A 46 62.52 -5.05 -28.48
N THR A 47 62.80 -4.51 -27.29
CA THR A 47 62.54 -3.10 -26.96
C THR A 47 63.66 -2.21 -27.49
N THR A 48 64.42 -2.72 -28.46
CA THR A 48 64.98 -1.91 -29.54
C THR A 48 63.92 -1.56 -30.61
N ALA A 49 62.65 -1.44 -30.21
CA ALA A 49 61.84 -0.38 -30.79
C ALA A 49 62.69 0.89 -30.64
N GLU A 50 63.29 1.36 -31.74
CA GLU A 50 63.86 2.69 -31.81
C GLU A 50 62.95 3.59 -30.99
N GLN A 51 63.50 4.32 -30.03
CA GLN A 51 62.78 5.43 -29.44
C GLN A 51 62.52 6.40 -30.58
N VAL A 52 61.48 6.13 -31.37
CA VAL A 52 60.98 7.03 -32.39
C VAL A 52 60.63 8.26 -31.58
N PRO A 53 61.39 9.35 -31.72
CA PRO A 53 61.16 10.53 -30.90
C PRO A 53 59.71 10.92 -31.08
N LEU A 54 59.01 11.07 -29.96
CA LEU A 54 57.63 11.51 -29.98
C LEU A 54 57.58 12.81 -30.77
N THR A 55 56.54 12.97 -31.58
CA THR A 55 56.29 14.26 -32.22
C THR A 55 56.17 15.33 -31.13
N GLU A 56 56.50 16.58 -31.44
CA GLU A 56 56.40 17.68 -30.48
C GLU A 56 55.00 17.76 -29.83
N GLU A 57 53.96 17.46 -30.61
CA GLU A 57 52.58 17.34 -30.12
C GLU A 57 52.39 16.18 -29.13
N SER A 58 53.04 15.04 -29.38
CA SER A 58 52.95 13.87 -28.51
C SER A 58 53.70 14.08 -27.20
N GLU A 59 54.83 14.79 -27.21
CA GLU A 59 55.53 15.20 -25.99
C GLU A 59 54.70 16.22 -25.18
N LYS A 60 54.08 17.20 -25.83
CA LYS A 60 53.15 18.15 -25.17
C LYS A 60 51.97 17.40 -24.53
N ALA A 61 51.35 16.48 -25.26
CA ALA A 61 50.24 15.68 -24.75
C ALA A 61 50.65 14.81 -23.54
N LYS A 62 51.83 14.18 -23.61
CA LYS A 62 52.41 13.42 -22.48
C LYS A 62 52.64 14.32 -21.26
N GLN A 63 53.21 15.51 -21.45
CA GLN A 63 53.45 16.47 -20.37
C GLN A 63 52.14 16.91 -19.70
N VAL A 64 51.12 17.29 -20.49
CA VAL A 64 49.79 17.65 -20.00
C VAL A 64 49.16 16.49 -19.23
N TYR A 65 49.24 15.27 -19.75
CA TYR A 65 48.72 14.08 -19.08
C TYR A 65 49.42 13.81 -17.74
N THR A 66 50.76 13.89 -17.69
CA THR A 66 51.52 13.70 -16.46
C THR A 66 51.15 14.75 -15.41
N GLN A 67 51.05 16.02 -15.80
CA GLN A 67 50.62 17.10 -14.90
C GLN A 67 49.20 16.87 -14.39
N LEU A 68 48.27 16.48 -15.27
CA LEU A 68 46.88 16.20 -14.92
C LEU A 68 46.76 15.04 -13.92
N MET A 69 47.47 13.94 -14.16
CA MET A 69 47.48 12.79 -13.25
C MET A 69 48.11 13.14 -11.90
N HIS A 70 49.17 13.96 -11.87
CA HIS A 70 49.76 14.45 -10.64
C HIS A 70 48.79 15.34 -9.85
N ALA A 71 48.06 16.24 -10.52
CA ALA A 71 47.05 17.08 -9.87
C ALA A 71 45.88 16.26 -9.31
N ILE A 72 45.40 15.26 -10.05
CA ILE A 72 44.35 14.34 -9.59
C ILE A 72 44.83 13.53 -8.39
N TYR A 73 46.08 13.05 -8.41
CA TYR A 73 46.67 12.33 -7.29
C TYR A 73 46.68 13.20 -6.03
N LEU A 74 47.29 14.39 -6.11
CA LEU A 74 47.35 15.36 -4.99
C LEU A 74 45.96 15.72 -4.44
N GLN A 75 44.98 15.92 -5.33
CA GLN A 75 43.59 16.14 -4.95
C GLN A 75 43.01 14.95 -4.18
N SER A 76 43.28 13.72 -4.64
CA SER A 76 42.68 12.50 -4.07
C SER A 76 43.26 12.13 -2.71
N VAL A 77 44.56 12.34 -2.48
CA VAL A 77 45.22 12.06 -1.21
C VAL A 77 45.05 13.19 -0.19
N GLY A 78 44.67 14.40 -0.64
CA GLY A 78 44.40 15.55 0.22
C GLY A 78 45.65 16.19 0.85
N GLU A 79 46.85 15.77 0.46
CA GLU A 79 48.11 16.18 1.09
C GLU A 79 48.55 17.62 0.77
N ASP A 80 48.38 18.07 -0.49
CA ASP A 80 48.68 19.46 -0.90
C ASP A 80 47.70 19.95 -1.96
N LEU A 81 46.53 20.40 -1.51
CA LEU A 81 45.50 21.01 -2.36
C LEU A 81 46.01 22.28 -3.06
N GLY A 82 46.94 23.01 -2.44
CA GLY A 82 47.55 24.20 -3.02
C GLY A 82 48.42 23.87 -4.24
N ALA A 83 49.22 22.80 -4.17
CA ALA A 83 49.97 22.30 -5.30
C ALA A 83 49.05 21.77 -6.41
N ALA A 84 48.02 21.01 -6.06
CA ALA A 84 47.01 20.55 -7.03
C ALA A 84 46.40 21.75 -7.79
N LYS A 85 46.00 22.80 -7.06
CA LYS A 85 45.44 24.02 -7.67
C LYS A 85 46.44 24.72 -8.58
N ARG A 86 47.70 24.88 -8.16
CA ARG A 86 48.74 25.49 -9.02
C ARG A 86 48.93 24.72 -10.33
N ILE A 87 48.90 23.39 -10.27
CA ILE A 87 49.01 22.55 -11.47
C ILE A 87 47.78 22.73 -12.36
N TYR A 88 46.56 22.69 -11.80
CA TYR A 88 45.35 22.94 -12.57
C TYR A 88 45.29 24.34 -13.19
N ASP A 89 45.73 25.38 -12.46
CA ASP A 89 45.82 26.76 -12.95
C ASP A 89 46.77 26.90 -14.15
N ALA A 90 47.85 26.11 -14.17
CA ALA A 90 48.75 26.04 -15.32
C ALA A 90 48.12 25.24 -16.48
N LEU A 91 47.45 24.12 -16.17
CA LEU A 91 46.83 23.26 -17.17
C LEU A 91 45.71 23.95 -17.94
N VAL A 92 44.82 24.70 -17.28
CA VAL A 92 43.75 25.43 -18.00
C VAL A 92 44.28 26.51 -18.95
N LYS A 93 45.51 27.01 -18.73
CA LYS A 93 46.18 27.95 -19.65
C LYS A 93 46.88 27.24 -20.81
N GLN A 94 47.44 26.06 -20.57
CA GLN A 94 48.11 25.25 -21.59
C GLN A 94 47.11 24.60 -22.55
N VAL A 95 45.96 24.16 -22.04
CA VAL A 95 44.90 23.49 -22.81
C VAL A 95 43.52 24.10 -22.52
N PRO A 96 43.30 25.38 -22.90
CA PRO A 96 42.06 26.10 -22.57
C PRO A 96 40.81 25.49 -23.22
N ASP A 97 40.96 24.69 -24.28
CA ASP A 97 39.85 24.05 -24.98
C ASP A 97 39.46 22.68 -24.40
N SER A 98 40.09 22.26 -23.28
CA SER A 98 39.81 20.97 -22.66
C SER A 98 38.74 21.06 -21.57
N ALA A 99 37.50 20.71 -21.93
CA ALA A 99 36.38 20.64 -20.98
C ALA A 99 36.69 19.78 -19.74
N TYR A 100 37.46 18.70 -19.91
CA TYR A 100 37.81 17.79 -18.81
C TYR A 100 38.73 18.45 -17.77
N VAL A 101 39.69 19.27 -18.21
CA VAL A 101 40.62 19.97 -17.31
C VAL A 101 39.89 21.04 -16.51
N TRP A 102 39.02 21.83 -17.16
CA TRP A 102 38.13 22.78 -16.48
C TRP A 102 37.24 22.10 -15.44
N TYR A 103 36.57 21.00 -15.82
CA TYR A 103 35.77 20.20 -14.89
C TYR A 103 36.58 19.71 -13.68
N LYS A 104 37.81 19.24 -13.89
CA LYS A 104 38.66 18.73 -12.80
C LYS A 104 39.10 19.83 -11.84
N ARG A 105 39.44 21.01 -12.36
CA ARG A 105 39.72 22.17 -11.51
C ARG A 105 38.47 22.61 -10.75
N GLY A 106 37.33 22.69 -11.42
CA GLY A 106 36.03 22.95 -10.77
C GLY A 106 35.70 21.93 -9.67
N GLN A 107 36.08 20.66 -9.85
CA GLN A 107 35.94 19.60 -8.85
C GLN A 107 36.81 19.81 -7.61
N LEU A 108 38.07 20.22 -7.80
CA LEU A 108 38.96 20.60 -6.72
C LEU A 108 38.42 21.83 -5.96
N LEU A 109 37.92 22.83 -6.69
CA LEU A 109 37.37 24.05 -6.08
C LEU A 109 36.10 23.73 -5.27
N PHE A 110 35.22 22.88 -5.79
CA PHE A 110 33.93 22.60 -5.17
C PHE A 110 34.01 21.77 -3.88
N TYR A 111 34.73 20.65 -3.91
CA TYR A 111 34.71 19.68 -2.81
C TYR A 111 35.75 20.02 -1.73
N PRO A 112 37.07 19.89 -1.97
CA PRO A 112 38.06 20.07 -0.91
C PRO A 112 38.39 21.54 -0.60
N MET A 113 38.17 22.48 -1.52
CA MET A 113 38.47 23.90 -1.28
C MET A 113 37.26 24.76 -0.89
N GLU A 114 36.05 24.24 -1.10
CA GLU A 114 34.78 24.94 -0.84
C GLU A 114 34.62 26.31 -1.54
N ASP A 115 35.38 26.57 -2.60
CA ASP A 115 35.25 27.76 -3.43
C ASP A 115 34.11 27.56 -4.43
N ILE A 116 32.89 27.86 -4.00
CA ILE A 116 31.67 27.63 -4.78
C ILE A 116 31.62 28.50 -6.04
N ARG A 117 32.12 29.74 -5.98
CA ARG A 117 32.08 30.67 -7.12
C ARG A 117 33.09 30.24 -8.19
N GLY A 118 34.34 29.99 -7.78
CA GLY A 118 35.37 29.51 -8.70
C GLY A 118 35.01 28.15 -9.30
N ALA A 119 34.41 27.26 -8.51
CA ALA A 119 33.91 25.98 -9.01
C ALA A 119 32.84 26.18 -10.09
N GLU A 120 31.87 27.07 -9.88
CA GLU A 120 30.80 27.34 -10.85
C GLU A 120 31.35 27.90 -12.16
N GLU A 121 32.25 28.88 -12.10
CA GLU A 121 32.90 29.46 -13.26
C GLU A 121 33.60 28.38 -14.10
N ASP A 122 34.39 27.52 -13.45
CA ASP A 122 35.10 26.42 -14.10
C ASP A 122 34.16 25.36 -14.69
N THR A 123 33.10 25.01 -13.96
CA THR A 123 32.10 24.06 -14.45
C THR A 123 31.36 24.64 -15.67
N LEU A 124 31.05 25.94 -15.68
CA LEU A 124 30.40 26.60 -16.80
C LEU A 124 31.31 26.68 -18.03
N GLU A 125 32.62 26.96 -17.88
CA GLU A 125 33.57 26.89 -18.99
C GLU A 125 33.70 25.47 -19.55
N ALA A 126 33.74 24.45 -18.68
CA ALA A 126 33.71 23.05 -19.12
C ALA A 126 32.46 22.73 -19.96
N LEU A 127 31.29 23.26 -19.56
CA LEU A 127 30.02 23.03 -20.26
C LEU A 127 29.85 23.87 -21.52
N LYS A 128 30.51 25.03 -21.62
CA LYS A 128 30.58 25.81 -22.86
C LYS A 128 31.35 25.06 -23.94
N LEU A 129 32.43 24.39 -23.56
CA LEU A 129 33.25 23.57 -24.46
C LEU A 129 32.57 22.24 -24.80
N ASN A 130 31.88 21.62 -23.83
CA ASN A 130 31.13 20.39 -24.03
C ASN A 130 29.80 20.38 -23.24
N PRO A 131 28.69 20.82 -23.85
CA PRO A 131 27.38 20.87 -23.20
C PRO A 131 26.85 19.51 -22.75
N SER A 132 27.31 18.42 -23.37
CA SER A 132 26.90 17.04 -23.06
C SER A 132 27.79 16.36 -22.03
N HIS A 133 28.72 17.08 -21.39
CA HIS A 133 29.62 16.52 -20.39
C HIS A 133 28.85 16.19 -19.10
N VAL A 134 28.48 14.92 -18.93
CA VAL A 134 27.65 14.44 -17.80
C VAL A 134 28.23 14.81 -16.43
N PRO A 135 29.52 14.54 -16.12
CA PRO A 135 30.07 14.89 -14.80
C PRO A 135 30.07 16.39 -14.50
N ALA A 136 30.19 17.25 -15.51
CA ALA A 136 30.15 18.71 -15.33
C ALA A 136 28.71 19.20 -15.13
N ASN A 137 27.74 18.67 -15.87
CA ASN A 137 26.32 18.95 -15.62
C ASN A 137 25.92 18.49 -14.20
N TRP A 138 26.39 17.32 -13.75
CA TRP A 138 26.14 16.84 -12.40
C TRP A 138 26.80 17.70 -11.32
N GLN A 139 28.04 18.15 -11.55
CA GLN A 139 28.72 19.10 -10.67
C GLN A 139 27.97 20.42 -10.58
N LEU A 140 27.52 20.98 -11.71
CA LEU A 140 26.74 22.21 -11.76
C LEU A 140 25.43 22.07 -10.95
N ALA A 141 24.71 20.95 -11.11
CA ALA A 141 23.48 20.71 -10.35
C ALA A 141 23.73 20.72 -8.82
N GLN A 142 24.85 20.14 -8.36
CA GLN A 142 25.23 20.16 -6.95
C GLN A 142 25.64 21.56 -6.46
N ILE A 143 26.40 22.30 -7.27
CA ILE A 143 26.81 23.69 -6.99
C ILE A 143 25.57 24.58 -6.83
N LEU A 144 24.64 24.51 -7.78
CA LEU A 144 23.39 25.27 -7.76
C LEU A 144 22.55 24.94 -6.52
N LEU A 145 22.48 23.66 -6.14
CA LEU A 145 21.78 23.24 -4.94
C LEU A 145 22.46 23.78 -3.66
N ARG A 146 23.80 23.74 -3.57
CA ARG A 146 24.55 24.31 -2.43
C ARG A 146 24.32 25.81 -2.32
N ARG A 147 24.33 26.55 -3.43
CA ARG A 147 23.98 27.97 -3.46
C ARG A 147 22.54 28.24 -3.04
N ALA A 148 21.60 27.35 -3.39
CA ALA A 148 20.19 27.52 -3.04
C ALA A 148 19.94 27.53 -1.53
N SER A 149 20.69 26.70 -0.78
CA SER A 149 20.65 26.66 0.69
C SER A 149 21.03 28.00 1.34
N HIS A 150 21.75 28.87 0.62
CA HIS A 150 22.18 30.19 1.10
C HIS A 150 21.39 31.37 0.52
N ALA A 151 20.54 31.18 -0.51
CA ALA A 151 20.03 32.27 -1.34
C ALA A 151 18.51 32.26 -1.64
N GLY A 152 17.68 31.65 -0.77
CA GLY A 152 16.22 31.87 -0.81
C GLY A 152 15.45 31.22 -1.99
N GLY A 153 15.87 30.04 -2.46
CA GLY A 153 15.00 29.14 -3.23
C GLY A 153 15.06 29.22 -4.77
N ARG A 154 15.45 30.35 -5.38
CA ARG A 154 15.51 30.47 -6.86
C ARG A 154 16.47 29.45 -7.51
N ASN A 155 17.60 29.20 -6.86
CA ASN A 155 18.62 28.27 -7.37
C ASN A 155 18.20 26.78 -7.29
N VAL A 156 17.12 26.45 -6.55
CA VAL A 156 16.60 25.06 -6.49
C VAL A 156 16.01 24.65 -7.84
N MET A 157 15.31 25.57 -8.52
CA MET A 157 14.71 25.28 -9.82
C MET A 157 15.76 25.08 -10.92
N GLU A 158 16.85 25.84 -10.88
CA GLU A 158 17.98 25.66 -11.80
C GLU A 158 18.73 24.35 -11.53
N ALA A 159 18.92 23.98 -10.26
CA ALA A 159 19.47 22.68 -9.90
C ALA A 159 18.60 21.52 -10.43
N LEU A 160 17.27 21.61 -10.30
CA LEU A 160 16.34 20.63 -10.86
C LEU A 160 16.45 20.53 -12.39
N LYS A 161 16.47 21.67 -13.09
CA LYS A 161 16.62 21.71 -14.55
C LYS A 161 17.94 21.05 -14.98
N THR A 162 19.02 21.38 -14.28
CA THR A 162 20.35 20.82 -14.57
C THR A 162 20.42 19.32 -14.27
N ALA A 163 19.82 18.86 -13.17
CA ALA A 163 19.71 17.44 -12.85
C ALA A 163 18.82 16.67 -13.86
N LYS A 164 17.75 17.29 -14.38
CA LYS A 164 16.98 16.73 -15.51
C LYS A 164 17.85 16.57 -16.75
N LYS A 165 18.74 17.54 -17.04
CA LYS A 165 19.69 17.41 -18.15
C LYS A 165 20.66 16.24 -17.96
N VAL A 166 21.12 15.99 -16.73
CA VAL A 166 21.98 14.84 -16.41
C VAL A 166 21.28 13.53 -16.77
N ILE A 167 20.00 13.34 -16.40
CA ILE A 167 19.28 12.09 -16.71
C ILE A 167 18.89 11.96 -18.20
N GLU A 168 18.79 13.06 -18.95
CA GLU A 168 18.65 13.00 -20.42
C GLU A 168 19.90 12.42 -21.09
N LEU A 169 21.08 12.75 -20.55
CA LEU A 169 22.37 12.33 -21.07
C LEU A 169 22.80 10.94 -20.54
N ASP A 170 22.49 10.65 -19.28
CA ASP A 170 22.72 9.37 -18.62
C ASP A 170 21.44 8.94 -17.85
N PRO A 171 20.55 8.16 -18.51
CA PRO A 171 19.29 7.73 -17.92
C PRO A 171 19.40 6.92 -16.63
N ASN A 172 20.57 6.34 -16.33
CA ASN A 172 20.79 5.53 -15.12
C ASN A 172 21.65 6.26 -14.07
N HIS A 173 21.83 7.58 -14.19
CA HIS A 173 22.64 8.35 -13.25
C HIS A 173 22.02 8.39 -11.85
N LEU A 174 22.53 7.54 -10.95
CA LEU A 174 21.99 7.32 -9.60
C LEU A 174 21.80 8.64 -8.82
N GLY A 175 22.86 9.45 -8.72
CA GLY A 175 22.83 10.69 -7.93
C GLY A 175 21.85 11.74 -8.46
N ALA A 176 21.60 11.74 -9.77
CA ALA A 176 20.70 12.71 -10.39
C ALA A 176 19.24 12.32 -10.13
N HIS A 177 18.91 11.03 -10.26
CA HIS A 177 17.62 10.51 -9.82
C HIS A 177 17.40 10.72 -8.33
N GLN A 178 18.38 10.49 -7.46
CA GLN A 178 18.25 10.78 -6.02
C GLN A 178 17.97 12.26 -5.74
N MET A 179 18.71 13.17 -6.38
CA MET A 179 18.50 14.61 -6.23
C MET A 179 17.09 15.02 -6.69
N LEU A 180 16.68 14.59 -7.88
CA LEU A 180 15.35 14.88 -8.43
C LEU A 180 14.23 14.29 -7.57
N ALA A 181 14.41 13.06 -7.09
CA ALA A 181 13.46 12.37 -6.23
C ALA A 181 13.25 13.11 -4.91
N ASN A 182 14.34 13.40 -4.20
CA ASN A 182 14.31 14.05 -2.89
C ASN A 182 13.81 15.50 -2.97
N LEU A 183 14.29 16.27 -3.96
CA LEU A 183 13.85 17.66 -4.16
C LEU A 183 12.40 17.72 -4.63
N GLY A 184 12.00 16.85 -5.56
CA GLY A 184 10.61 16.74 -6.02
C GLY A 184 9.67 16.43 -4.86
N TYR A 185 10.02 15.46 -4.01
CA TYR A 185 9.23 15.10 -2.84
C TYR A 185 9.08 16.28 -1.86
N ARG A 186 10.18 16.97 -1.54
CA ARG A 186 10.18 18.15 -0.65
C ARG A 186 9.34 19.31 -1.18
N LEU A 187 9.40 19.55 -2.49
CA LEU A 187 8.67 20.60 -3.17
C LEU A 187 7.22 20.21 -3.55
N ARG A 188 6.81 18.98 -3.19
CA ARG A 188 5.51 18.38 -3.58
C ARG A 188 5.32 18.24 -5.09
N ASP A 189 6.39 18.29 -5.88
CA ASP A 189 6.41 17.81 -7.27
C ASP A 189 6.50 16.27 -7.26
N TYR A 190 5.38 15.65 -6.90
CA TYR A 190 5.28 14.19 -6.80
C TYR A 190 5.46 13.50 -8.16
N ALA A 191 5.21 14.19 -9.28
CA ALA A 191 5.41 13.62 -10.61
C ALA A 191 6.90 13.41 -10.93
N THR A 192 7.74 14.43 -10.70
CA THR A 192 9.20 14.29 -10.82
C THR A 192 9.71 13.26 -9.81
N ALA A 193 9.22 13.30 -8.56
CA ALA A 193 9.67 12.38 -7.53
C ALA A 193 9.34 10.92 -7.84
N GLU A 194 8.11 10.64 -8.25
CA GLU A 194 7.65 9.31 -8.64
C GLU A 194 8.48 8.75 -9.79
N THR A 195 8.75 9.56 -10.82
CA THR A 195 9.56 9.16 -11.98
C THR A 195 10.97 8.77 -11.57
N SER A 196 11.63 9.59 -10.74
CA SER A 196 12.98 9.32 -10.30
C SER A 196 13.09 8.19 -9.29
N TYR A 197 12.17 8.06 -8.32
CA TYR A 197 12.17 6.89 -7.43
C TYR A 197 11.89 5.58 -8.19
N LYS A 198 11.01 5.59 -9.21
CA LYS A 198 10.85 4.43 -10.11
C LYS A 198 12.16 4.05 -10.79
N ALA A 199 12.93 5.02 -11.28
CA ALA A 199 14.25 4.73 -11.85
C ALA A 199 15.21 4.15 -10.79
N LEU A 200 15.22 4.70 -9.57
CA LEU A 200 16.05 4.20 -8.46
C LEU A 200 15.72 2.76 -8.08
N THR A 201 14.44 2.36 -8.05
CA THR A 201 14.05 0.96 -7.83
C THR A 201 14.49 0.00 -8.95
N ARG A 202 14.77 0.52 -10.17
CA ARG A 202 15.34 -0.31 -11.25
C ARG A 202 16.86 -0.43 -11.14
N ILE A 203 17.54 0.63 -10.69
CA ILE A 203 19.00 0.67 -10.53
C ILE A 203 19.42 -0.13 -9.28
N LEU A 204 18.70 0.03 -8.17
CA LEU A 204 18.94 -0.61 -6.87
C LEU A 204 17.66 -1.34 -6.41
N PRO A 205 17.33 -2.51 -7.00
CA PRO A 205 16.06 -3.19 -6.78
C PRO A 205 15.88 -3.85 -5.42
N PHE A 206 16.97 -4.00 -4.65
CA PHE A 206 16.95 -4.57 -3.30
C PHE A 206 17.07 -3.51 -2.22
N GLU A 207 16.91 -2.23 -2.56
CA GLU A 207 16.96 -1.14 -1.61
C GLU A 207 15.54 -0.71 -1.20
N PRO A 208 15.09 -1.03 0.03
CA PRO A 208 13.69 -0.86 0.43
C PRO A 208 13.28 0.61 0.54
N GLU A 209 14.23 1.52 0.80
CA GLU A 209 13.97 2.95 0.96
C GLU A 209 13.25 3.55 -0.25
N PHE A 210 13.67 3.20 -1.48
CA PHE A 210 13.06 3.75 -2.69
C PHE A 210 11.63 3.26 -2.91
N HIS A 211 11.37 1.99 -2.57
CA HIS A 211 10.01 1.46 -2.56
C HIS A 211 9.15 2.13 -1.49
N ARG A 212 9.69 2.40 -0.30
CA ARG A 212 8.99 3.14 0.76
C ARG A 212 8.64 4.56 0.33
N TYR A 213 9.57 5.28 -0.31
CA TYR A 213 9.28 6.62 -0.83
C TYR A 213 8.20 6.61 -1.91
N LEU A 214 8.21 5.62 -2.82
CA LEU A 214 7.10 5.44 -3.78
C LEU A 214 5.77 5.18 -3.07
N GLY A 215 5.75 4.26 -2.09
CA GLY A 215 4.56 3.99 -1.28
C GLY A 215 4.02 5.24 -0.60
N ASN A 216 4.89 6.05 0.00
CA ASN A 216 4.53 7.33 0.60
C ASN A 216 3.97 8.35 -0.41
N ILE A 217 4.56 8.44 -1.61
CA ILE A 217 4.04 9.29 -2.68
C ILE A 217 2.63 8.83 -3.06
N TYR A 218 2.45 7.52 -3.28
CA TYR A 218 1.16 6.96 -3.68
C TYR A 218 0.06 7.18 -2.64
N ARG A 219 0.38 7.04 -1.35
CA ARG A 219 -0.51 7.41 -0.24
C ARG A 219 -0.94 8.88 -0.32
N ARG A 220 0.01 9.79 -0.52
CA ARG A 220 -0.26 11.24 -0.62
C ARG A 220 -1.05 11.63 -1.87
N THR A 221 -0.89 10.89 -2.96
CA THR A 221 -1.61 11.12 -4.22
C THR A 221 -2.90 10.31 -4.34
N ASN A 222 -3.37 9.71 -3.25
CA ASN A 222 -4.57 8.88 -3.19
C ASN A 222 -4.60 7.73 -4.23
N LYS A 223 -3.48 7.02 -4.36
CA LYS A 223 -3.31 5.82 -5.21
C LYS A 223 -3.10 4.59 -4.32
N PRO A 224 -4.13 4.09 -3.62
CA PRO A 224 -3.97 3.10 -2.55
C PRO A 224 -3.38 1.78 -3.04
N GLN A 225 -3.81 1.24 -4.19
CA GLN A 225 -3.27 -0.02 -4.71
C GLN A 225 -1.79 0.07 -5.04
N ALA A 226 -1.35 1.16 -5.68
CA ALA A 226 0.06 1.37 -5.97
C ALA A 226 0.90 1.52 -4.68
N ALA A 227 0.32 2.07 -3.61
CA ALA A 227 0.95 2.13 -2.30
C ALA A 227 1.11 0.72 -1.69
N ILE A 228 0.07 -0.11 -1.75
CA ILE A 228 0.10 -1.52 -1.32
C ILE A 228 1.24 -2.25 -2.04
N ASP A 229 1.27 -2.20 -3.37
CA ASP A 229 2.29 -2.88 -4.17
C ASP A 229 3.71 -2.43 -3.78
N ALA A 230 3.90 -1.13 -3.51
CA ALA A 230 5.19 -0.58 -3.11
C ALA A 230 5.61 -1.07 -1.72
N TYR A 231 4.70 -1.10 -0.74
CA TYR A 231 4.99 -1.59 0.62
C TYR A 231 5.15 -3.10 0.68
N GLN A 232 4.42 -3.88 -0.12
CA GLN A 232 4.67 -5.31 -0.30
C GLN A 232 6.10 -5.57 -0.78
N ARG A 233 6.66 -4.72 -1.66
CA ARG A 233 8.08 -4.81 -2.04
C ARG A 233 9.02 -4.51 -0.88
N VAL A 234 8.70 -3.53 -0.03
CA VAL A 234 9.50 -3.24 1.17
C VAL A 234 9.55 -4.45 2.09
N VAL A 235 8.38 -5.01 2.44
CA VAL A 235 8.25 -6.19 3.32
C VAL A 235 8.90 -7.42 2.69
N LYS A 236 8.82 -7.60 1.36
CA LYS A 236 9.50 -8.70 0.67
C LYS A 236 11.03 -8.61 0.77
N ILE A 237 11.60 -7.41 0.80
CA ILE A 237 13.04 -7.17 0.92
C ILE A 237 13.47 -7.25 2.39
N LYS A 238 12.69 -6.67 3.31
CA LYS A 238 12.91 -6.68 4.76
C LYS A 238 11.63 -7.16 5.48
N PRO A 239 11.48 -8.48 5.67
CA PRO A 239 10.26 -9.06 6.28
C PRO A 239 10.04 -8.68 7.75
N ASP A 240 11.07 -8.19 8.43
CA ASP A 240 11.06 -7.78 9.84
C ASP A 240 10.88 -6.26 10.03
N ASP A 241 10.65 -5.51 8.95
CA ASP A 241 10.37 -4.08 9.00
C ASP A 241 8.95 -3.81 9.53
N LEU A 242 8.83 -3.72 10.86
CA LEU A 242 7.56 -3.52 11.55
C LEU A 242 6.82 -2.24 11.11
N GLU A 243 7.55 -1.18 10.76
CA GLU A 243 6.92 0.07 10.31
C GLU A 243 6.32 -0.06 8.91
N ALA A 244 7.02 -0.76 8.00
CA ALA A 244 6.49 -1.08 6.69
C ALA A 244 5.29 -2.04 6.78
N LEU A 245 5.36 -3.05 7.65
CA LEU A 245 4.26 -3.97 7.92
C LEU A 245 3.03 -3.23 8.47
N ARG A 246 3.20 -2.34 9.46
CA ARG A 246 2.10 -1.51 9.98
C ARG A 246 1.48 -0.64 8.90
N THR A 247 2.31 0.03 8.10
CA THR A 247 1.80 0.87 7.01
C THR A 247 1.02 0.03 5.98
N LEU A 248 1.49 -1.18 5.66
CA LEU A 248 0.79 -2.10 4.77
C LEU A 248 -0.53 -2.58 5.38
N GLY A 249 -0.54 -2.94 6.67
CA GLY A 249 -1.75 -3.31 7.40
C GLY A 249 -2.79 -2.20 7.45
N GLU A 250 -2.36 -0.95 7.69
CA GLU A 250 -3.24 0.23 7.60
C GLU A 250 -3.81 0.41 6.19
N LEU A 251 -3.03 0.13 5.15
CA LEU A 251 -3.53 0.22 3.77
C LEU A 251 -4.61 -0.82 3.52
N TYR A 252 -4.42 -2.07 3.93
CA TYR A 252 -5.44 -3.12 3.82
C TYR A 252 -6.71 -2.80 4.61
N LEU A 253 -6.56 -2.28 5.84
CA LEU A 253 -7.71 -1.82 6.64
C LEU A 253 -8.50 -0.73 5.92
N ASN A 254 -7.82 0.25 5.32
CA ASN A 254 -8.47 1.37 4.63
C ASN A 254 -9.07 0.99 3.26
N THR A 255 -8.56 -0.06 2.62
CA THR A 255 -9.08 -0.55 1.33
C THR A 255 -10.06 -1.72 1.46
N GLY A 256 -10.30 -2.21 2.68
CA GLY A 256 -11.16 -3.36 2.93
C GLY A 256 -10.56 -4.71 2.56
N GLN A 257 -9.25 -4.79 2.30
CA GLN A 257 -8.55 -6.00 1.85
C GLN A 257 -7.95 -6.83 3.01
N PHE A 258 -8.52 -6.69 4.22
CA PHE A 258 -7.94 -7.29 5.41
C PHE A 258 -8.23 -8.80 5.54
N ALA A 259 -9.34 -9.28 4.96
CA ALA A 259 -9.71 -10.70 4.96
C ALA A 259 -8.84 -11.52 3.99
N GLU A 260 -8.38 -10.92 2.89
CA GLU A 260 -7.53 -11.56 1.89
C GLU A 260 -6.05 -11.64 2.33
N GLU A 261 -5.63 -10.76 3.23
CA GLU A 261 -4.22 -10.61 3.62
C GLU A 261 -3.96 -10.78 5.14
N PRO A 262 -4.52 -11.82 5.81
CA PRO A 262 -4.37 -11.99 7.26
C PRO A 262 -2.92 -12.24 7.68
N GLN A 263 -2.08 -12.74 6.76
CA GLN A 263 -0.68 -13.04 7.02
C GLN A 263 0.14 -11.80 7.38
N THR A 264 -0.19 -10.64 6.80
CA THR A 264 0.50 -9.38 7.11
C THR A 264 0.29 -9.01 8.58
N PHE A 265 -0.94 -9.14 9.08
CA PHE A 265 -1.25 -8.87 10.49
C PHE A 265 -0.66 -9.93 11.42
N LYS A 266 -0.62 -11.20 11.02
CA LYS A 266 0.10 -12.27 11.75
C LYS A 266 1.59 -11.93 11.90
N GLN A 267 2.25 -11.43 10.84
CA GLN A 267 3.64 -11.00 10.90
C GLN A 267 3.85 -9.81 11.85
N ILE A 268 2.96 -8.81 11.82
CA ILE A 268 2.97 -7.70 12.79
C ILE A 268 2.94 -8.23 14.22
N LEU A 269 2.01 -9.16 14.52
CA LEU A 269 1.87 -9.70 15.88
C LEU A 269 2.99 -10.66 16.30
N ALA A 270 3.68 -11.28 15.35
CA ALA A 270 4.88 -12.06 15.63
C ALA A 270 6.04 -11.17 16.11
N LEU A 271 6.16 -9.96 15.56
CA LEU A 271 7.19 -8.98 15.94
C LEU A 271 6.77 -8.12 17.14
N ALA A 272 5.48 -7.78 17.22
CA ALA A 272 4.90 -6.92 18.24
C ALA A 272 3.53 -7.45 18.69
N PRO A 273 3.47 -8.36 19.68
CA PRO A 273 2.22 -8.99 20.10
C PRO A 273 1.14 -8.03 20.61
N GLN A 274 1.51 -6.85 21.11
CA GLN A 274 0.60 -5.84 21.62
C GLN A 274 0.19 -4.80 20.56
N ASP A 275 0.58 -5.02 19.30
CA ASP A 275 0.31 -4.07 18.23
C ASP A 275 -1.19 -3.94 17.95
N VAL A 276 -1.72 -2.72 18.08
CA VAL A 276 -3.14 -2.44 17.90
C VAL A 276 -3.59 -2.72 16.47
N ILE A 277 -2.77 -2.40 15.46
CA ILE A 277 -3.13 -2.58 14.04
C ILE A 277 -3.11 -4.05 13.67
N GLY A 278 -2.11 -4.80 14.15
CA GLY A 278 -2.06 -6.25 14.00
C GLY A 278 -3.29 -6.94 14.60
N ASN A 279 -3.68 -6.57 15.83
CA ASN A 279 -4.84 -7.17 16.49
C ASN A 279 -6.15 -6.73 15.79
N PHE A 280 -6.28 -5.46 15.41
CA PHE A 280 -7.51 -4.96 14.78
C PHE A 280 -7.72 -5.58 13.40
N GLY A 281 -6.67 -5.63 12.58
CA GLY A 281 -6.72 -6.26 11.26
C GLY A 281 -7.08 -7.74 11.31
N LEU A 282 -6.49 -8.52 12.22
CA LEU A 282 -6.89 -9.91 12.40
C LEU A 282 -8.32 -10.05 12.92
N GLY A 283 -8.75 -9.21 13.86
CA GLY A 283 -10.10 -9.22 14.38
C GLY A 283 -11.15 -9.06 13.28
N LEU A 284 -10.96 -8.07 12.40
CA LEU A 284 -11.85 -7.84 11.26
C LEU A 284 -11.74 -8.94 10.19
N ALA A 285 -10.53 -9.41 9.89
CA ALA A 285 -10.32 -10.49 8.93
C ALA A 285 -11.06 -11.77 9.36
N PHE A 286 -10.91 -12.17 10.62
CA PHE A 286 -11.58 -13.36 11.12
C PHE A 286 -13.09 -13.20 11.24
N GLN A 287 -13.59 -12.01 11.57
CA GLN A 287 -15.03 -11.73 11.52
C GLN A 287 -15.60 -11.96 10.12
N GLU A 288 -14.95 -11.41 9.09
CA GLU A 288 -15.43 -11.55 7.72
C GLU A 288 -15.30 -12.97 7.20
N LEU A 289 -14.20 -13.65 7.48
CA LEU A 289 -14.01 -15.05 7.12
C LEU A 289 -15.02 -15.97 7.81
N ALA A 290 -15.34 -15.72 9.08
CA ALA A 290 -16.40 -16.45 9.79
C ALA A 290 -17.76 -16.24 9.12
N GLN A 291 -18.09 -15.00 8.73
CA GLN A 291 -19.33 -14.70 8.02
C GLN A 291 -19.39 -15.41 6.66
N ARG A 292 -18.30 -15.42 5.89
CA ARG A 292 -18.21 -16.15 4.61
C ARG A 292 -18.38 -17.66 4.80
N ALA A 293 -17.77 -18.23 5.85
CA ALA A 293 -17.88 -19.65 6.17
C ALA A 293 -19.30 -20.06 6.60
N LEU A 294 -20.06 -19.18 7.26
CA LEU A 294 -21.48 -19.44 7.56
C LEU A 294 -22.36 -19.43 6.31
N MET A 295 -21.95 -18.72 5.26
CA MET A 295 -22.69 -18.61 4.00
C MET A 295 -22.33 -19.70 2.99
N SER A 296 -21.27 -20.49 3.20
CA SER A 296 -20.90 -21.59 2.32
C SER A 296 -21.64 -22.87 2.69
N GLU A 297 -22.02 -23.67 1.66
CA GLU A 297 -22.76 -24.94 1.83
C GLU A 297 -22.03 -25.95 2.74
N ASP A 298 -20.70 -25.89 2.79
CA ASP A 298 -19.86 -26.82 3.56
C ASP A 298 -19.54 -26.31 4.99
N GLY A 299 -19.87 -25.06 5.34
CA GLY A 299 -19.54 -24.46 6.64
C GLY A 299 -18.03 -24.26 6.91
N GLU A 300 -17.18 -24.65 5.97
CA GLU A 300 -15.72 -24.57 6.03
C GLU A 300 -15.22 -23.30 5.31
N SER A 301 -14.20 -22.65 5.86
CA SER A 301 -13.48 -21.61 5.13
C SER A 301 -12.64 -22.25 4.02
N GLN A 302 -12.64 -21.64 2.83
CA GLN A 302 -11.75 -22.06 1.74
C GLN A 302 -10.25 -21.92 2.07
N ASP A 303 -9.94 -21.16 3.13
CA ASP A 303 -8.60 -20.97 3.65
C ASP A 303 -8.30 -21.95 4.80
N ASP A 304 -7.03 -22.33 4.99
CA ASP A 304 -6.53 -23.21 6.08
C ASP A 304 -6.57 -22.53 7.47
N LEU A 305 -7.67 -21.81 7.77
CA LEU A 305 -7.83 -20.94 8.93
C LEU A 305 -8.80 -21.49 9.99
N GLY A 306 -9.45 -22.62 9.71
CA GLY A 306 -10.29 -23.36 10.65
C GLY A 306 -11.79 -23.27 10.33
N ASP A 307 -12.59 -23.99 11.10
CA ASP A 307 -14.05 -23.93 11.01
C ASP A 307 -14.60 -22.56 11.44
N SER A 308 -15.88 -22.31 11.14
CA SER A 308 -16.57 -21.08 11.54
C SER A 308 -16.41 -20.81 13.04
N GLN A 309 -16.60 -21.82 13.90
CA GLN A 309 -16.47 -21.69 15.36
C GLN A 309 -15.09 -21.18 15.81
N THR A 310 -14.03 -21.65 15.19
CA THR A 310 -12.65 -21.25 15.47
C THR A 310 -12.40 -19.81 15.03
N LEU A 311 -12.83 -19.45 13.82
CA LEU A 311 -12.69 -18.09 13.28
C LEU A 311 -13.38 -17.06 14.18
N ILE A 312 -14.51 -17.43 14.78
CA ILE A 312 -15.27 -16.57 15.69
C ILE A 312 -14.52 -16.33 17.00
N GLN A 313 -13.95 -17.38 17.57
CA GLN A 313 -13.16 -17.27 18.79
C GLN A 313 -11.93 -16.40 18.56
N ASP A 314 -11.29 -16.53 17.39
CA ASP A 314 -10.18 -15.67 17.02
C ASP A 314 -10.64 -14.22 16.80
N ALA A 315 -11.77 -13.97 16.13
CA ALA A 315 -12.34 -12.62 16.00
C ALA A 315 -12.59 -11.97 17.37
N GLU A 316 -13.27 -12.68 18.29
CA GLU A 316 -13.52 -12.25 19.67
C GLU A 316 -12.19 -11.90 20.38
N LYS A 317 -11.20 -12.79 20.31
CA LYS A 317 -9.89 -12.63 20.93
C LYS A 317 -9.13 -11.41 20.41
N TYR A 318 -9.03 -11.23 19.10
CA TYR A 318 -8.22 -10.16 18.52
C TYR A 318 -8.91 -8.79 18.61
N LEU A 319 -10.23 -8.72 18.47
CA LEU A 319 -11.00 -7.48 18.73
C LEU A 319 -10.95 -7.08 20.20
N GLY A 320 -11.08 -8.04 21.13
CA GLY A 320 -10.92 -7.79 22.56
C GLY A 320 -9.53 -7.25 22.92
N ARG A 321 -8.46 -7.84 22.35
CA ARG A 321 -7.08 -7.34 22.50
C ARG A 321 -6.90 -5.93 21.92
N THR A 322 -7.54 -5.64 20.79
CA THR A 322 -7.52 -4.30 20.19
C THR A 322 -8.07 -3.26 21.15
N ILE A 323 -9.24 -3.53 21.75
CA ILE A 323 -9.88 -2.63 22.72
C ILE A 323 -8.98 -2.48 23.95
N PHE A 324 -8.47 -3.58 24.50
CA PHE A 324 -7.61 -3.59 25.68
C PHE A 324 -6.34 -2.75 25.49
N PHE A 325 -5.53 -3.06 24.47
CA PHE A 325 -4.27 -2.34 24.24
C PHE A 325 -4.52 -0.88 23.84
N SER A 326 -5.57 -0.59 23.07
CA SER A 326 -5.90 0.80 22.70
C SER A 326 -6.27 1.66 23.90
N LYS A 327 -6.98 1.10 24.91
CA LYS A 327 -7.30 1.83 26.16
C LYS A 327 -6.02 2.23 26.90
N ASP A 328 -4.99 1.38 26.95
CA ASP A 328 -3.69 1.73 27.54
C ASP A 328 -3.02 2.89 26.79
N PHE A 329 -3.06 2.89 25.45
CA PHE A 329 -2.54 4.00 24.64
C PHE A 329 -3.31 5.31 24.87
N ILE A 330 -4.64 5.27 24.96
CA ILE A 330 -5.51 6.43 25.19
C ILE A 330 -5.24 7.09 26.55
N ASN A 331 -5.06 6.26 27.58
CA ASN A 331 -4.87 6.70 28.96
C ASN A 331 -3.46 7.23 29.24
N ASN A 332 -2.49 6.94 28.37
CA ASN A 332 -1.13 7.48 28.49
C ASN A 332 -1.10 8.99 28.13
N PRO A 333 -0.72 9.89 29.07
CA PRO A 333 -0.69 11.33 28.83
C PRO A 333 0.27 11.78 27.73
N GLN A 334 1.29 10.97 27.42
CA GLN A 334 2.29 11.28 26.38
C GLN A 334 1.75 11.08 24.96
N ASN A 335 0.62 10.38 24.79
CA ASN A 335 0.07 10.01 23.48
C ASN A 335 -1.04 10.94 22.98
N ASN A 336 -1.09 12.19 23.46
CA ASN A 336 -2.17 13.13 23.14
C ASN A 336 -2.40 13.31 21.62
N ALA A 337 -1.34 13.27 20.81
CA ALA A 337 -1.43 13.42 19.35
C ALA A 337 -2.12 12.23 18.65
N GLN A 338 -2.08 11.03 19.24
CA GLN A 338 -2.66 9.80 18.69
C GLN A 338 -3.92 9.35 19.44
N ARG A 339 -4.32 10.05 20.50
CA ARG A 339 -5.49 9.67 21.31
C ARG A 339 -6.77 9.57 20.46
N ALA A 340 -7.00 10.52 19.55
CA ALA A 340 -8.16 10.49 18.67
C ALA A 340 -8.16 9.26 17.75
N TYR A 341 -6.98 8.90 17.24
CA TYR A 341 -6.81 7.71 16.39
C TYR A 341 -7.16 6.42 17.12
N TYR A 342 -6.63 6.21 18.33
CA TYR A 342 -6.95 5.00 19.10
C TYR A 342 -8.39 4.98 19.60
N LYS A 343 -9.01 6.12 19.90
CA LYS A 343 -10.44 6.19 20.23
C LYS A 343 -11.32 5.72 19.07
N ASP A 344 -11.03 6.17 17.85
CA ASP A 344 -11.74 5.71 16.64
C ASP A 344 -11.58 4.20 16.43
N ILE A 345 -10.38 3.65 16.66
CA ILE A 345 -10.16 2.20 16.60
C ILE A 345 -10.98 1.46 17.66
N VAL A 346 -11.04 1.95 18.90
CA VAL A 346 -11.85 1.33 19.98
C VAL A 346 -13.33 1.30 19.60
N ILE A 347 -13.85 2.41 19.07
CA ILE A 347 -15.25 2.51 18.60
C ILE A 347 -15.53 1.43 17.54
N LYS A 348 -14.67 1.34 16.51
CA LYS A 348 -14.81 0.35 15.44
C LYS A 348 -14.66 -1.08 15.95
N ALA A 349 -13.72 -1.33 16.86
CA ALA A 349 -13.47 -2.65 17.43
C ALA A 349 -14.62 -3.10 18.36
N GLN A 350 -15.19 -2.20 19.17
CA GLN A 350 -16.37 -2.49 19.99
C GLN A 350 -17.58 -2.81 19.11
N TYR A 351 -17.80 -2.03 18.05
CA TYR A 351 -18.87 -2.28 17.10
C TYR A 351 -18.71 -3.63 16.39
N ALA A 352 -17.51 -3.93 15.89
CA ALA A 352 -17.19 -5.22 15.28
C ALA A 352 -17.39 -6.38 16.28
N LEU A 353 -16.91 -6.23 17.51
CA LEU A 353 -17.03 -7.26 18.55
C LEU A 353 -18.49 -7.54 18.94
N ALA A 354 -19.29 -6.50 19.08
CA ALA A 354 -20.72 -6.63 19.36
C ALA A 354 -21.46 -7.32 18.20
N ASN A 355 -21.09 -7.04 16.95
CA ASN A 355 -21.64 -7.75 15.79
C ASN A 355 -21.20 -9.22 15.74
N VAL A 356 -19.96 -9.54 16.12
CA VAL A 356 -19.54 -10.94 16.31
C VAL A 356 -20.43 -11.60 17.36
N TYR A 357 -20.67 -10.96 18.51
CA TYR A 357 -21.55 -11.53 19.53
C TYR A 357 -23.00 -11.72 19.05
N LEU A 358 -23.55 -10.76 18.31
CA LEU A 358 -24.90 -10.86 17.76
C LEU A 358 -25.01 -12.01 16.74
N LEU A 359 -24.05 -12.14 15.83
CA LEU A 359 -24.02 -13.18 14.81
C LEU A 359 -23.99 -14.60 15.40
N PHE A 360 -23.46 -14.76 16.61
CA PHE A 360 -23.37 -16.06 17.30
C PHE A 360 -24.32 -16.17 18.49
N GLU A 361 -25.37 -15.35 18.50
CA GLU A 361 -26.44 -15.38 19.49
C GLU A 361 -25.93 -15.28 20.94
N LYS A 362 -24.76 -14.66 21.15
CA LYS A 362 -24.26 -14.28 22.48
C LYS A 362 -24.92 -12.95 22.87
N LEU A 363 -26.24 -12.95 22.94
CA LEU A 363 -27.09 -11.75 22.95
C LEU A 363 -26.78 -10.81 24.13
N GLU A 364 -26.53 -11.34 25.32
CA GLU A 364 -26.17 -10.53 26.49
C GLU A 364 -24.84 -9.80 26.28
N LYS A 365 -23.82 -10.49 25.77
CA LYS A 365 -22.51 -9.87 25.48
C LYS A 365 -22.62 -8.82 24.36
N ALA A 366 -23.47 -9.07 23.36
CA ALA A 366 -23.73 -8.12 22.29
C ALA A 366 -24.36 -6.83 22.83
N GLU A 367 -25.42 -6.96 23.65
CA GLU A 367 -26.07 -5.83 24.33
C GLU A 367 -25.08 -5.04 25.18
N GLU A 368 -24.32 -5.72 26.05
CA GLU A 368 -23.33 -5.08 26.92
C GLU A 368 -22.28 -4.31 26.12
N THR A 369 -21.75 -4.91 25.06
CA THR A 369 -20.70 -4.29 24.24
C THR A 369 -21.23 -3.09 23.43
N PHE A 370 -22.44 -3.17 22.88
CA PHE A 370 -23.07 -2.01 22.24
C PHE A 370 -23.41 -0.91 23.26
N ALA A 371 -23.87 -1.27 24.46
CA ALA A 371 -24.18 -0.31 25.51
C ALA A 371 -22.92 0.42 26.00
N GLU A 372 -21.79 -0.28 26.15
CA GLU A 372 -20.48 0.34 26.44
C GLU A 372 -20.08 1.35 25.35
N LEU A 373 -20.27 0.99 24.07
CA LEU A 373 -19.97 1.87 22.95
C LEU A 373 -20.83 3.14 22.98
N LEU A 374 -22.12 3.01 23.29
CA LEU A 374 -23.06 4.12 23.39
C LEU A 374 -22.83 5.03 24.60
N ALA A 375 -22.21 4.52 25.68
CA ALA A 375 -21.90 5.34 26.85
C ALA A 375 -21.00 6.55 26.51
N ASP A 376 -20.04 6.34 25.61
CA ASP A 376 -19.15 7.40 25.11
C ASP A 376 -19.62 8.02 23.77
N ASN A 377 -20.49 7.31 23.02
CA ASN A 377 -20.93 7.70 21.67
C ASN A 377 -22.45 7.52 21.53
N PRO A 378 -23.28 8.35 22.19
CA PRO A 378 -24.71 8.11 22.34
C PRO A 378 -25.52 8.14 21.03
N GLU A 379 -24.94 8.69 19.95
CA GLU A 379 -25.57 8.78 18.63
C GLU A 379 -24.94 7.79 17.61
N HIS A 380 -24.21 6.78 18.08
CA HIS A 380 -23.64 5.76 17.18
C HIS A 380 -24.75 4.88 16.58
N ILE A 381 -25.26 5.28 15.41
CA ILE A 381 -26.42 4.70 14.71
C ILE A 381 -26.34 3.17 14.61
N GLY A 382 -25.20 2.63 14.18
CA GLY A 382 -25.03 1.18 14.05
C GLY A 382 -25.17 0.42 15.37
N ALA A 383 -24.80 1.04 16.50
CA ALA A 383 -24.90 0.40 17.81
C ALA A 383 -26.32 0.46 18.37
N ILE A 384 -27.03 1.58 18.14
CA ILE A 384 -28.46 1.70 18.47
C ILE A 384 -29.27 0.67 17.69
N TYR A 385 -29.02 0.55 16.38
CA TYR A 385 -29.63 -0.48 15.54
C TYR A 385 -29.22 -1.90 15.98
N GLY A 386 -27.95 -2.12 16.33
CA GLY A 386 -27.46 -3.41 16.84
C GLY A 386 -28.17 -3.85 18.12
N ILE A 387 -28.41 -2.95 19.08
CA ILE A 387 -29.21 -3.25 20.28
C ILE A 387 -30.66 -3.58 19.91
N ALA A 388 -31.24 -2.90 18.92
CA ALA A 388 -32.57 -3.23 18.45
C ALA A 388 -32.63 -4.66 17.89
N ALA A 389 -31.63 -5.05 17.09
CA ALA A 389 -31.50 -6.40 16.56
C ALA A 389 -31.35 -7.45 17.68
N VAL A 390 -30.52 -7.17 18.70
CA VAL A 390 -30.42 -8.03 19.89
C VAL A 390 -31.78 -8.25 20.54
N TYR A 391 -32.53 -7.17 20.81
CA TYR A 391 -33.85 -7.30 21.43
C TYR A 391 -34.90 -7.95 20.53
N GLN A 392 -34.79 -7.79 19.22
CA GLN A 392 -35.63 -8.50 18.27
C GLN A 392 -35.37 -10.01 18.33
N THR A 393 -34.11 -10.45 18.32
CA THR A 393 -33.74 -11.87 18.47
C THR A 393 -34.16 -12.44 19.83
N MET A 394 -34.17 -11.64 20.89
CA MET A 394 -34.70 -12.04 22.21
C MET A 394 -36.24 -12.09 22.27
N GLY A 395 -36.96 -11.63 21.24
CA GLY A 395 -38.42 -11.46 21.26
C GLY A 395 -38.90 -10.32 22.17
N ALA A 396 -38.01 -9.43 22.60
CA ALA A 396 -38.33 -8.27 23.43
C ALA A 396 -38.79 -7.08 22.57
N PHE A 397 -39.93 -7.25 21.91
CA PHE A 397 -40.40 -6.40 20.82
C PHE A 397 -40.57 -4.92 21.18
N GLU A 398 -41.06 -4.59 22.38
CA GLU A 398 -41.23 -3.19 22.80
C GLU A 398 -39.88 -2.48 22.94
N LYS A 399 -38.84 -3.20 23.37
CA LYS A 399 -37.49 -2.66 23.45
C LYS A 399 -36.89 -2.51 22.05
N ALA A 400 -37.07 -3.50 21.17
CA ALA A 400 -36.63 -3.44 19.79
C ALA A 400 -37.23 -2.21 19.07
N GLU A 401 -38.56 -2.02 19.17
CA GLU A 401 -39.25 -0.85 18.62
C GLU A 401 -38.65 0.46 19.12
N LYS A 402 -38.43 0.58 20.43
CA LYS A 402 -37.85 1.79 21.04
C LYS A 402 -36.52 2.15 20.37
N TYR A 403 -35.60 1.20 20.22
CA TYR A 403 -34.29 1.45 19.63
C TYR A 403 -34.37 1.66 18.11
N LEU A 404 -35.25 0.97 17.38
CA LEU A 404 -35.49 1.24 15.96
C LEU A 404 -36.01 2.66 15.72
N ARG A 405 -36.96 3.12 16.54
CA ARG A 405 -37.46 4.50 16.48
C ARG A 405 -36.37 5.52 16.82
N GLN A 406 -35.45 5.20 17.74
CA GLN A 406 -34.28 6.03 18.00
C GLN A 406 -33.34 6.10 16.80
N THR A 407 -33.03 4.96 16.16
CA THR A 407 -32.25 4.91 14.91
C THR A 407 -32.88 5.81 13.85
N LEU A 408 -34.19 5.72 13.65
CA LEU A 408 -34.92 6.53 12.66
C LEU A 408 -35.10 8.01 13.05
N ALA A 409 -34.96 8.35 14.32
CA ALA A 409 -34.95 9.74 14.76
C ALA A 409 -33.63 10.45 14.36
N ILE A 410 -32.51 9.71 14.39
CA ILE A 410 -31.19 10.22 14.01
C ILE A 410 -31.00 10.13 12.49
N GLU A 411 -31.34 8.98 11.90
CA GLU A 411 -31.25 8.74 10.47
C GLU A 411 -32.61 8.30 9.89
N PRO A 412 -33.49 9.24 9.51
CA PRO A 412 -34.85 8.94 9.03
C PRO A 412 -34.92 8.08 7.76
N ALA A 413 -33.82 7.96 7.03
CA ALA A 413 -33.72 7.21 5.78
C ALA A 413 -32.96 5.88 5.92
N HIS A 414 -32.64 5.45 7.15
CA HIS A 414 -31.91 4.19 7.40
C HIS A 414 -32.76 2.98 6.98
N GLU A 415 -32.46 2.42 5.81
CA GLU A 415 -33.32 1.43 5.13
C GLU A 415 -33.53 0.15 5.94
N TYR A 416 -32.49 -0.36 6.60
CA TYR A 416 -32.61 -1.56 7.44
C TYR A 416 -33.46 -1.34 8.69
N ALA A 417 -33.47 -0.12 9.25
CA ALA A 417 -34.25 0.18 10.45
C ALA A 417 -35.72 0.42 10.09
N LEU A 418 -35.97 1.04 8.93
CA LEU A 418 -37.31 1.13 8.34
C LEU A 418 -37.88 -0.27 8.09
N ASN A 419 -37.09 -1.16 7.47
CA ASN A 419 -37.52 -2.52 7.20
C ASN A 419 -37.76 -3.31 8.50
N ALA A 420 -36.80 -3.32 9.41
CA ALA A 420 -36.90 -4.06 10.67
C ALA A 420 -38.10 -3.61 11.51
N LEU A 421 -38.39 -2.30 11.57
CA LEU A 421 -39.56 -1.80 12.29
C LEU A 421 -40.88 -2.21 11.61
N GLY A 422 -40.94 -2.16 10.28
CA GLY A 422 -42.11 -2.64 9.56
C GLY A 422 -42.32 -4.14 9.69
N TYR A 423 -41.26 -4.94 9.60
CA TYR A 423 -41.32 -6.39 9.79
C TYR A 423 -41.75 -6.74 11.22
N LEU A 424 -41.21 -6.06 12.23
CA LEU A 424 -41.59 -6.22 13.64
C LEU A 424 -43.10 -6.03 13.87
N TYR A 425 -43.71 -5.05 13.19
CA TYR A 425 -45.15 -4.82 13.19
C TYR A 425 -45.93 -5.89 12.44
N ALA A 426 -45.43 -6.33 11.28
CA ALA A 426 -46.02 -7.41 10.51
C ALA A 426 -46.07 -8.74 11.30
N GLU A 427 -44.97 -9.08 11.97
CA GLU A 427 -44.82 -10.29 12.76
C GLU A 427 -45.88 -10.34 13.87
N GLN A 428 -46.04 -9.23 14.60
CA GLN A 428 -47.04 -9.06 15.66
C GLN A 428 -48.48 -8.87 15.15
N GLY A 429 -48.67 -8.59 13.86
CA GLY A 429 -49.98 -8.25 13.29
C GLY A 429 -50.52 -6.89 13.76
N THR A 430 -49.65 -5.97 14.18
CA THR A 430 -49.99 -4.65 14.69
C THR A 430 -49.54 -3.56 13.70
N ASN A 431 -50.13 -2.36 13.74
CA ASN A 431 -49.71 -1.19 12.96
C ASN A 431 -49.41 -1.45 11.47
N LEU A 432 -50.17 -2.34 10.81
CA LEU A 432 -49.85 -2.87 9.48
C LEU A 432 -49.76 -1.78 8.39
N ASP A 433 -50.55 -0.71 8.50
CA ASP A 433 -50.47 0.41 7.56
C ASP A 433 -49.17 1.21 7.72
N GLU A 434 -48.68 1.37 8.95
CA GLU A 434 -47.38 1.98 9.23
C GLU A 434 -46.26 1.06 8.73
N ALA A 435 -46.38 -0.26 8.96
CA ALA A 435 -45.44 -1.26 8.48
C ALA A 435 -45.26 -1.19 6.96
N GLU A 436 -46.35 -1.16 6.21
CA GLU A 436 -46.34 -0.99 4.76
C GLU A 436 -45.64 0.30 4.34
N ALA A 437 -45.96 1.43 4.98
CA ALA A 437 -45.37 2.71 4.67
C ALA A 437 -43.85 2.75 4.95
N LEU A 438 -43.41 2.15 6.06
CA LEU A 438 -42.00 2.06 6.45
C LEU A 438 -41.21 1.20 5.44
N ILE A 439 -41.68 0.00 5.12
CA ILE A 439 -40.97 -0.90 4.20
C ILE A 439 -40.98 -0.35 2.78
N LYS A 440 -42.07 0.29 2.32
CA LYS A 440 -42.07 1.00 1.02
C LYS A 440 -41.03 2.12 0.97
N ARG A 441 -40.78 2.83 2.08
CA ARG A 441 -39.70 3.82 2.16
C ARG A 441 -38.31 3.17 2.10
N ALA A 442 -38.12 1.98 2.70
CA ALA A 442 -36.89 1.21 2.53
C ALA A 442 -36.67 0.80 1.07
N LEU A 443 -37.72 0.27 0.42
CA LEU A 443 -37.69 -0.13 -0.99
C LEU A 443 -37.51 1.04 -1.97
N GLN A 444 -37.86 2.27 -1.61
CA GLN A 444 -37.52 3.45 -2.43
C GLN A 444 -35.99 3.64 -2.58
N ARG A 445 -35.21 3.18 -1.61
CA ARG A 445 -33.74 3.24 -1.61
C ARG A 445 -33.13 2.00 -2.24
N SER A 446 -33.70 0.84 -1.93
CA SER A 446 -33.25 -0.46 -2.42
C SER A 446 -34.40 -1.24 -3.07
N PRO A 447 -34.81 -0.89 -4.31
CA PRO A 447 -36.04 -1.40 -4.94
C PRO A 447 -36.06 -2.90 -5.23
N THR A 448 -34.87 -3.52 -5.30
CA THR A 448 -34.69 -4.93 -5.63
C THR A 448 -34.13 -5.73 -4.46
N ASN A 449 -34.19 -5.20 -3.23
CA ASN A 449 -33.73 -5.94 -2.06
C ASN A 449 -34.74 -7.04 -1.71
N GLY A 450 -34.35 -8.31 -1.87
CA GLY A 450 -35.20 -9.48 -1.66
C GLY A 450 -35.78 -9.56 -0.25
N ALA A 451 -34.97 -9.31 0.80
CA ALA A 451 -35.43 -9.34 2.18
C ALA A 451 -36.49 -8.25 2.49
N PHE A 452 -36.35 -7.07 1.86
CA PHE A 452 -37.33 -5.99 2.03
C PHE A 452 -38.63 -6.28 1.27
N LEU A 453 -38.52 -6.91 0.10
CA LEU A 453 -39.69 -7.39 -0.65
C LEU A 453 -40.43 -8.49 0.12
N ASP A 454 -39.69 -9.41 0.75
CA ASP A 454 -40.27 -10.42 1.62
C ASP A 454 -41.03 -9.81 2.79
N SER A 455 -40.41 -8.86 3.50
CA SER A 455 -41.05 -8.13 4.59
C SER A 455 -42.33 -7.41 4.13
N LEU A 456 -42.33 -6.78 2.94
CA LEU A 456 -43.53 -6.14 2.38
C LEU A 456 -44.61 -7.15 2.01
N GLY A 457 -44.19 -8.27 1.40
CA GLY A 457 -45.08 -9.38 1.05
C GLY A 457 -45.75 -9.97 2.29
N TRP A 458 -45.02 -10.06 3.40
CA TRP A 458 -45.53 -10.50 4.69
C TRP A 458 -46.51 -9.50 5.30
N VAL A 459 -46.27 -8.19 5.17
CA VAL A 459 -47.26 -7.16 5.54
C VAL A 459 -48.56 -7.35 4.77
N PHE A 460 -48.49 -7.53 3.44
CA PHE A 460 -49.69 -7.77 2.63
C PHE A 460 -50.42 -9.05 3.03
N PHE A 461 -49.68 -10.11 3.38
CA PHE A 461 -50.25 -11.34 3.90
C PHE A 461 -51.04 -11.08 5.18
N LYS A 462 -50.45 -10.37 6.15
CA LYS A 462 -51.07 -10.04 7.44
C LYS A 462 -52.27 -9.10 7.30
N GLN A 463 -52.28 -8.24 6.27
CA GLN A 463 -53.43 -7.40 5.91
C GLN A 463 -54.55 -8.18 5.17
N GLY A 464 -54.33 -9.45 4.80
CA GLY A 464 -55.27 -10.25 4.01
C GLY A 464 -55.25 -9.95 2.50
N ARG A 465 -54.27 -9.18 2.01
CA ARG A 465 -54.08 -8.82 0.60
C ARG A 465 -53.27 -9.90 -0.12
N PHE A 466 -53.81 -11.12 -0.18
CA PHE A 466 -53.07 -12.31 -0.60
C PHE A 466 -52.51 -12.24 -2.04
N THR A 467 -53.24 -11.65 -2.99
CA THR A 467 -52.74 -11.52 -4.37
C THR A 467 -51.52 -10.61 -4.47
N GLU A 468 -51.52 -9.49 -3.74
CA GLU A 468 -50.37 -8.57 -3.67
C GLU A 468 -49.21 -9.20 -2.90
N SER A 469 -49.49 -9.94 -1.84
CA SER A 469 -48.51 -10.74 -1.10
C SER A 469 -47.80 -11.73 -2.02
N VAL A 470 -48.53 -12.57 -2.76
CA VAL A 470 -47.98 -13.51 -3.73
C VAL A 470 -47.09 -12.82 -4.75
N THR A 471 -47.58 -11.76 -5.40
CA THR A 471 -46.80 -11.04 -6.42
C THR A 471 -45.50 -10.47 -5.86
N THR A 472 -45.55 -9.95 -4.63
CA THR A 472 -44.39 -9.33 -3.98
C THR A 472 -43.38 -10.39 -3.52
N LEU A 473 -43.85 -11.51 -2.97
CA LEU A 473 -43.02 -12.63 -2.52
C LEU A 473 -42.41 -13.41 -3.68
N GLU A 474 -43.11 -13.53 -4.81
CA GLU A 474 -42.54 -14.07 -6.05
C GLU A 474 -41.35 -13.21 -6.52
N ASN A 475 -41.47 -11.88 -6.42
CA ASN A 475 -40.35 -10.99 -6.71
C ASN A 475 -39.23 -11.13 -5.68
N ALA A 476 -39.55 -11.25 -4.38
CA ALA A 476 -38.55 -11.52 -3.34
C ALA A 476 -37.73 -12.79 -3.64
N ASN A 477 -38.41 -13.89 -4.00
CA ASN A 477 -37.79 -15.17 -4.37
C ASN A 477 -36.97 -15.09 -5.68
N GLN A 478 -37.32 -14.19 -6.60
CA GLN A 478 -36.48 -13.93 -7.77
C GLN A 478 -35.16 -13.22 -7.42
N GLN A 479 -35.16 -12.36 -6.40
CA GLN A 479 -33.95 -11.65 -5.96
C GLN A 479 -33.06 -12.53 -5.07
N MET A 480 -33.68 -13.38 -4.26
CA MET A 480 -33.00 -14.30 -3.34
C MET A 480 -33.58 -15.71 -3.52
N PRO A 481 -33.23 -16.41 -4.60
CA PRO A 481 -33.68 -17.78 -4.80
C PRO A 481 -33.15 -18.66 -3.66
N ASP A 482 -33.90 -19.71 -3.33
CA ASP A 482 -33.53 -20.72 -2.33
C ASP A 482 -33.39 -20.18 -0.89
N ASN A 483 -33.95 -19.00 -0.59
CA ASN A 483 -34.10 -18.57 0.79
C ASN A 483 -35.34 -19.23 1.43
N VAL A 484 -35.12 -20.03 2.47
CA VAL A 484 -36.17 -20.83 3.12
C VAL A 484 -37.28 -19.96 3.70
N GLU A 485 -36.97 -18.84 4.36
CA GLU A 485 -37.98 -17.94 4.95
C GLU A 485 -38.91 -17.37 3.86
N ILE A 486 -38.33 -16.91 2.73
CA ILE A 486 -39.11 -16.40 1.60
C ILE A 486 -40.00 -17.49 1.00
N LEU A 487 -39.47 -18.71 0.81
CA LEU A 487 -40.24 -19.85 0.30
C LEU A 487 -41.40 -20.21 1.23
N MET A 488 -41.18 -20.10 2.55
CA MET A 488 -42.19 -20.36 3.57
C MET A 488 -43.30 -19.32 3.53
N HIS A 489 -42.97 -18.02 3.55
CA HIS A 489 -43.92 -16.93 3.40
C HIS A 489 -44.69 -17.01 2.08
N LEU A 490 -44.00 -17.31 0.96
CA LEU A 490 -44.60 -17.44 -0.36
C LEU A 490 -45.58 -18.61 -0.40
N GLY A 491 -45.25 -19.75 0.19
CA GLY A 491 -46.15 -20.88 0.27
C GLY A 491 -47.38 -20.59 1.12
N ASP A 492 -47.21 -19.90 2.27
CA ASP A 492 -48.33 -19.45 3.10
C ASP A 492 -49.25 -18.51 2.31
N ALA A 493 -48.67 -17.57 1.56
CA ALA A 493 -49.40 -16.65 0.69
C ALA A 493 -50.14 -17.37 -0.43
N TYR A 494 -49.51 -18.32 -1.14
CA TYR A 494 -50.18 -19.13 -2.16
C TYR A 494 -51.35 -19.92 -1.58
N LEU A 495 -51.18 -20.56 -0.42
CA LEU A 495 -52.24 -21.34 0.21
C LEU A 495 -53.45 -20.44 0.52
N LYS A 496 -53.23 -19.26 1.11
CA LYS A 496 -54.31 -18.30 1.38
C LYS A 496 -54.90 -17.65 0.13
N ASN A 497 -54.13 -17.55 -0.95
CA ASN A 497 -54.60 -17.07 -2.26
C ASN A 497 -55.37 -18.15 -3.05
N GLY A 498 -55.49 -19.39 -2.54
CA GLY A 498 -56.23 -20.47 -3.18
C GLY A 498 -55.41 -21.28 -4.19
N GLU A 499 -54.08 -21.26 -4.08
CA GLU A 499 -53.13 -21.93 -4.99
C GLU A 499 -52.32 -23.04 -4.27
N PRO A 500 -52.96 -24.09 -3.71
CA PRO A 500 -52.31 -25.06 -2.83
C PRO A 500 -51.21 -25.89 -3.51
N GLU A 501 -51.32 -26.16 -4.81
CA GLU A 501 -50.28 -26.90 -5.55
C GLU A 501 -48.99 -26.07 -5.69
N LYS A 502 -49.11 -24.74 -5.87
CA LYS A 502 -47.93 -23.85 -5.86
C LYS A 502 -47.33 -23.74 -4.47
N ALA A 503 -48.18 -23.63 -3.43
CA ALA A 503 -47.74 -23.62 -2.03
C ALA A 503 -46.92 -24.87 -1.70
N ARG A 504 -47.44 -26.06 -2.03
CA ARG A 504 -46.72 -27.33 -1.85
C ARG A 504 -45.39 -27.34 -2.62
N GLY A 505 -45.35 -26.83 -3.84
CA GLY A 505 -44.13 -26.76 -4.65
C GLY A 505 -43.00 -25.96 -3.99
N VAL A 506 -43.30 -24.75 -3.47
CA VAL A 506 -42.28 -23.92 -2.81
C VAL A 506 -41.86 -24.47 -1.44
N TRP A 507 -42.76 -25.10 -0.69
CA TRP A 507 -42.39 -25.78 0.56
C TRP A 507 -41.55 -27.05 0.31
N GLN A 508 -41.77 -27.78 -0.79
CA GLN A 508 -40.90 -28.89 -1.18
C GLN A 508 -39.50 -28.42 -1.56
N GLN A 509 -39.40 -27.27 -2.23
CA GLN A 509 -38.12 -26.63 -2.49
C GLN A 509 -37.43 -26.25 -1.17
N ALA A 510 -38.16 -25.62 -0.24
CA ALA A 510 -37.65 -25.29 1.09
C ALA A 510 -37.18 -26.54 1.86
N GLN A 511 -37.93 -27.64 1.82
CA GLN A 511 -37.55 -28.92 2.42
C GLN A 511 -36.29 -29.54 1.80
N THR A 512 -36.03 -29.27 0.53
CA THR A 512 -34.79 -29.75 -0.11
C THR A 512 -33.56 -29.05 0.46
N ILE A 513 -33.72 -27.79 0.91
CA ILE A 513 -32.66 -26.96 1.49
C ILE A 513 -32.51 -27.26 2.99
N GLU A 514 -33.62 -27.38 3.72
CA GLU A 514 -33.66 -27.75 5.14
C GLU A 514 -34.52 -29.00 5.39
N PRO A 515 -33.97 -30.22 5.16
CA PRO A 515 -34.74 -31.48 5.27
C PRO A 515 -35.33 -31.73 6.66
N ASP A 516 -34.64 -31.26 7.69
CA ASP A 516 -34.94 -31.52 9.10
C ASP A 516 -35.76 -30.39 9.76
N ASN A 517 -36.26 -29.42 9.00
CA ASN A 517 -37.08 -28.33 9.55
C ASN A 517 -38.55 -28.78 9.75
N ASP A 518 -38.93 -28.95 11.01
CA ASP A 518 -40.27 -29.37 11.44
C ASP A 518 -41.40 -28.44 10.93
N GLU A 519 -41.12 -27.14 10.81
CA GLU A 519 -42.10 -26.13 10.37
C GLU A 519 -42.49 -26.33 8.91
N ILE A 520 -41.51 -26.71 8.06
CA ILE A 520 -41.74 -27.05 6.65
C ILE A 520 -42.54 -28.35 6.55
N GLN A 521 -42.15 -29.36 7.34
CA GLN A 521 -42.83 -30.66 7.35
C GLN A 521 -44.30 -30.53 7.78
N GLU A 522 -44.61 -29.63 8.71
CA GLU A 522 -45.99 -29.40 9.15
C GLU A 522 -46.82 -28.68 8.08
N ARG A 523 -46.26 -27.69 7.38
CA ARG A 523 -46.93 -27.03 6.25
C ARG A 523 -47.26 -27.99 5.11
N LEU A 524 -46.37 -28.94 4.82
CA LEU A 524 -46.59 -29.95 3.77
C LEU A 524 -47.73 -30.94 4.06
N LYS A 525 -48.20 -31.03 5.32
CA LYS A 525 -49.34 -31.87 5.71
C LYS A 525 -50.71 -31.19 5.52
N GLN A 526 -50.73 -29.85 5.40
CA GLN A 526 -51.94 -29.05 5.14
C GLN A 526 -52.38 -29.22 3.67
#